data_AF-A0A2N0V2Z2-F1
#
_entry.id   AF-A0A2N0V2Z2-F1
#
_cell.length_a   1.000
_cell.length_b   1.000
_cell.length_c   1.000
_cell.angle_alpha   90.00
_cell.angle_beta   90.00
_cell.angle_gamma   90.00
#
_symmetry.space_group_name_H-M   'P 1'
#
loop_
_entity.id
_entity.type
_entity.pdbx_description
1 polymer ?
#
loop_
_entity_poly.entity_id
_entity_poly.type
_entity_poly.pdbx_seq_one_letter_code
_entity_poly.pdbx_strand_id
1 'polypeptide(L)'
;MRSLMKTNEQPSVVAGKPKRTQYSPQFKKRAKQDGVPKVAKHLGIAQAMLYNWQAKSRQTGQPFEEQKLQQAEIARLKRENARLEEEVEK
;
A
#
# COMPACT_ATOMS: atom_id res chain seq x y z
N MET A 1 1.99 -30.19 36.70
CA MET A 1 1.50 -29.57 35.44
C MET A 1 2.69 -29.34 34.51
N ARG A 2 2.53 -29.67 33.23
CA ARG A 2 3.62 -29.74 32.22
C ARG A 2 4.05 -28.36 31.76
N SER A 3 5.35 -28.10 31.61
CA SER A 3 5.88 -27.42 30.42
C SER A 3 7.37 -27.67 30.28
N LEU A 4 7.70 -28.69 29.48
CA LEU A 4 9.04 -28.98 28.99
C LEU A 4 9.34 -27.98 27.86
N MET A 5 10.29 -27.08 28.09
CA MET A 5 10.74 -26.11 27.09
C MET A 5 11.38 -26.87 25.93
N LYS A 6 10.67 -27.01 24.81
CA LYS A 6 11.28 -27.49 23.56
C LYS A 6 12.00 -26.31 22.92
N THR A 7 13.33 -26.38 22.93
CA THR A 7 14.20 -25.54 22.10
C THR A 7 13.95 -25.90 20.65
N ASN A 8 13.18 -25.05 19.96
CA ASN A 8 13.00 -25.18 18.52
C ASN A 8 14.21 -24.54 17.82
N GLU A 9 15.24 -25.35 17.58
CA GLU A 9 16.31 -25.04 16.64
C GLU A 9 15.71 -24.94 15.24
N GLN A 10 15.36 -23.73 14.83
CA GLN A 10 15.00 -23.44 13.45
C GLN A 10 16.29 -23.36 12.62
N PRO A 11 16.44 -24.18 11.55
CA PRO A 11 17.57 -24.06 10.64
C PRO A 11 17.51 -22.70 9.93
N SER A 12 18.52 -21.86 10.16
CA SER A 12 18.69 -20.60 9.45
C SER A 12 19.02 -20.88 7.99
N VAL A 13 17.99 -21.01 7.15
CA VAL A 13 18.16 -21.00 5.70
C VAL A 13 18.75 -19.66 5.30
N VAL A 14 20.03 -19.66 4.92
CA VAL A 14 20.72 -18.53 4.30
C VAL A 14 20.12 -18.27 2.91
N ALA A 15 18.89 -17.76 2.88
CA ALA A 15 18.22 -17.35 1.66
C ALA A 15 18.88 -16.05 1.19
N GLY A 16 19.80 -16.16 0.22
CA GLY A 16 20.34 -15.02 -0.50
C GLY A 16 19.20 -14.11 -0.98
N LYS A 17 19.28 -12.81 -0.67
CA LYS A 17 18.23 -11.84 -0.98
C LYS A 17 17.98 -11.87 -2.50
N PRO A 18 16.76 -12.18 -2.98
CA PRO A 18 16.51 -12.24 -4.40
C PRO A 18 16.78 -10.86 -5.01
N LYS A 19 17.59 -10.83 -6.08
CA LYS A 19 17.90 -9.61 -6.83
C LYS A 19 16.59 -9.01 -7.35
N ARG A 20 16.12 -7.92 -6.74
CA ARG A 20 14.88 -7.25 -7.13
C ARG A 20 15.02 -6.70 -8.53
N THR A 21 14.39 -7.35 -9.50
CA THR A 21 14.20 -6.80 -10.84
C THR A 21 13.32 -5.55 -10.71
N GLN A 22 13.88 -4.39 -11.06
CA GLN A 22 13.12 -3.15 -11.11
C GLN A 22 12.48 -3.00 -12.49
N TYR A 23 11.15 -3.05 -12.54
CA TYR A 23 10.40 -2.82 -13.77
C TYR A 23 10.03 -1.34 -13.86
N SER A 24 10.28 -0.76 -15.04
CA SER A 24 10.04 0.67 -15.28
C SER A 24 8.56 1.06 -15.09
N PRO A 25 8.27 2.31 -14.72
CA PRO A 25 6.88 2.79 -14.53
C PRO A 25 6.02 2.67 -15.79
N GLN A 26 6.64 2.71 -16.97
CA GLN A 26 5.97 2.57 -18.27
C GLN A 26 5.26 1.22 -18.39
N PHE A 27 5.89 0.15 -17.90
CA PHE A 27 5.32 -1.20 -17.93
C PHE A 27 4.12 -1.36 -16.98
N LYS A 28 4.15 -0.66 -15.84
CA LYS A 28 3.03 -0.64 -14.89
C LYS A 28 1.81 0.08 -15.47
N LYS A 29 2.01 1.11 -16.30
CA LYS A 29 0.92 1.82 -16.99
C LYS A 29 0.27 0.97 -18.08
N ARG A 30 1.07 0.24 -18.88
CA ARG A 30 0.54 -0.67 -19.91
C ARG A 30 -0.37 -1.76 -19.33
N ALA A 31 -0.04 -2.31 -18.15
CA ALA A 31 -0.90 -3.30 -17.48
C ALA A 31 -2.31 -2.78 -17.15
N LYS A 32 -2.49 -1.45 -17.01
CA LYS A 32 -3.81 -0.82 -16.81
C LYS A 32 -4.57 -0.60 -18.13
N GLN A 33 -3.87 -0.45 -19.26
CA GLN A 33 -4.45 -0.15 -20.58
C GLN A 33 -4.71 -1.42 -21.41
N ASP A 34 -3.72 -2.31 -21.49
CA ASP A 34 -3.73 -3.52 -22.32
C ASP A 34 -4.27 -4.77 -21.60
N GLY A 35 -4.43 -4.68 -20.27
CA GLY A 35 -4.82 -5.80 -19.41
C GLY A 35 -3.64 -6.66 -18.95
N VAL A 36 -3.81 -7.24 -17.76
CA VAL A 36 -2.78 -8.04 -17.06
C VAL A 36 -2.30 -9.25 -17.88
N PRO A 37 -3.16 -10.06 -18.52
CA PRO A 37 -2.71 -11.26 -19.23
C PRO A 37 -1.82 -10.96 -20.45
N LYS A 38 -2.17 -9.92 -21.22
CA LYS A 38 -1.42 -9.50 -22.41
C LYS A 38 -0.04 -8.96 -22.04
N VAL A 39 0.01 -8.13 -20.99
CA VAL A 39 1.25 -7.51 -20.51
C VAL A 39 2.16 -8.50 -19.79
N ALA A 40 1.59 -9.47 -19.06
CA ALA A 40 2.35 -10.57 -18.46
C ALA A 40 3.11 -11.39 -19.52
N LYS A 41 2.42 -11.75 -20.62
CA LYS A 41 3.02 -12.46 -21.76
C LYS A 41 4.12 -11.62 -22.43
N HIS A 42 3.86 -10.35 -22.69
CA HIS A 42 4.85 -9.46 -23.33
C HIS A 42 6.10 -9.23 -22.46
N LEU A 43 5.95 -9.19 -21.13
CA LEU A 43 7.05 -8.94 -20.21
C LEU A 43 7.73 -10.20 -19.69
N GLY A 44 7.19 -11.40 -20.00
CA GLY A 44 7.68 -12.65 -19.47
C GLY A 44 7.59 -12.75 -17.95
N ILE A 45 6.64 -12.05 -17.33
CA ILE A 45 6.45 -12.04 -15.87
C ILE A 45 5.16 -12.74 -15.47
N ALA A 46 5.13 -13.24 -14.23
CA ALA A 46 3.93 -13.85 -13.68
C ALA A 46 2.79 -12.83 -13.56
N GLN A 47 1.58 -13.21 -13.98
CA GLN A 47 0.38 -12.38 -13.84
C GLN A 47 0.14 -11.94 -12.38
N ALA A 48 0.43 -12.82 -11.42
CA ALA A 48 0.36 -12.52 -9.99
C ALA A 48 1.22 -11.30 -9.59
N MET A 49 2.39 -11.11 -10.24
CA MET A 49 3.26 -9.96 -9.97
C MET A 49 2.60 -8.64 -10.40
N LEU A 50 1.91 -8.63 -11.54
CA LEU A 50 1.17 -7.47 -12.04
C LEU A 50 -0.04 -7.15 -11.15
N TYR A 51 -0.81 -8.15 -10.71
CA TYR A 51 -1.89 -7.96 -9.75
C TYR A 51 -1.38 -7.39 -8.42
N ASN A 52 -0.26 -7.89 -7.92
CA ASN A 52 0.39 -7.34 -6.72
C ASN A 52 0.80 -5.87 -6.90
N TRP A 53 1.28 -5.46 -8.07
CA TRP A 53 1.57 -4.05 -8.34
C TRP A 53 0.33 -3.18 -8.45
N GLN A 54 -0.76 -3.70 -9.02
CA GLN A 54 -2.04 -3.00 -9.04
C GLN A 54 -2.59 -2.81 -7.63
N ALA A 55 -2.55 -3.86 -6.80
CA ALA A 55 -2.96 -3.79 -5.39
C ALA A 55 -2.12 -2.77 -4.61
N LYS A 56 -0.79 -2.81 -4.74
CA LYS A 56 0.12 -1.83 -4.13
C LYS A 56 -0.12 -0.41 -4.63
N SER A 57 -0.38 -0.23 -5.93
CA SER A 57 -0.70 1.08 -6.51
C SER A 57 -2.01 1.66 -5.98
N ARG A 58 -3.01 0.82 -5.68
CA ARG A 58 -4.26 1.25 -5.05
C ARG A 58 -4.03 1.62 -3.58
N GLN A 59 -3.27 0.79 -2.87
CA GLN A 59 -2.87 1.06 -1.48
C GLN A 59 -1.98 2.29 -1.31
N THR A 60 -1.23 2.74 -2.30
CA THR A 60 -0.49 4.01 -2.17
C THR A 60 -1.26 5.23 -2.67
N GLY A 61 -2.24 5.04 -3.55
CA GLY A 61 -3.06 6.14 -4.09
C GLY A 61 -4.29 6.47 -3.23
N GLN A 62 -5.02 5.47 -2.75
CA GLN A 62 -6.23 5.68 -1.95
C GLN A 62 -5.97 6.35 -0.59
N PRO A 63 -5.03 5.89 0.26
CA PRO A 63 -4.86 6.51 1.57
C PRO A 63 -4.26 7.91 1.48
N PHE A 64 -3.58 8.27 0.40
CA PHE A 64 -3.08 9.65 0.25
C PHE A 64 -4.21 10.63 -0.08
N GLU A 65 -5.06 10.30 -1.05
CA GLU A 65 -6.20 11.17 -1.41
C GLU A 65 -7.25 11.20 -0.29
N GLU A 66 -7.51 10.05 0.35
CA GLU A 66 -8.44 9.97 1.48
C GLU A 66 -7.91 10.73 2.71
N GLN A 67 -6.61 10.64 3.01
CA GLN A 67 -5.99 11.43 4.06
C GLN A 67 -6.03 12.94 3.76
N LYS A 68 -5.84 13.33 2.50
CA LYS A 68 -5.96 14.74 2.08
C LYS A 68 -7.39 15.26 2.25
N LEU A 69 -8.39 14.45 1.88
CA LEU A 69 -9.80 14.78 2.06
C LEU A 69 -10.16 14.90 3.55
N GLN A 70 -9.70 13.96 4.37
CA GLN A 70 -9.87 13.99 5.82
C GLN A 70 -9.22 15.22 6.46
N GLN A 71 -8.01 15.60 6.02
CA GLN A 71 -7.35 16.82 6.51
C GLN A 71 -8.13 18.10 6.18
N ALA A 72 -8.70 18.18 4.97
CA ALA A 72 -9.54 19.31 4.57
C ALA A 72 -10.79 19.42 5.46
N GLU A 73 -11.43 18.29 5.76
CA GLU A 73 -12.61 18.25 6.64
C GLU A 73 -12.25 18.64 8.09
N ILE A 74 -11.14 18.11 8.62
CA ILE A 74 -10.63 18.49 9.96
C ILE A 74 -10.36 19.99 10.04
N ALA A 75 -9.76 20.58 9.00
CA ALA A 75 -9.47 22.01 8.96
C ALA A 75 -10.76 22.86 8.95
N ARG A 76 -11.79 22.41 8.22
CA ARG A 76 -13.11 23.04 8.22
C ARG A 76 -13.77 22.97 9.60
N LEU A 77 -13.80 21.77 10.20
CA LEU A 77 -14.40 21.55 11.52
C LEU A 77 -13.71 22.38 12.61
N LYS A 78 -12.38 22.49 12.58
CA LYS A 78 -11.63 23.34 13.51
C LYS A 78 -12.01 24.83 13.41
N ARG A 79 -12.26 25.34 12.20
CA ARG A 79 -12.71 26.73 12.00
C ARG A 79 -14.11 26.95 12.55
N GLU A 80 -15.01 25.99 12.32
CA GLU A 80 -16.38 26.06 12.83
C GLU A 80 -16.40 26.01 14.37
N ASN A 81 -15.62 25.10 14.98
CA ASN A 81 -15.49 25.04 16.43
C ASN A 81 -14.96 26.35 17.01
N ALA A 82 -13.91 26.93 16.41
CA ALA A 82 -13.37 28.21 16.87
C ALA A 82 -14.41 29.35 16.79
N ARG A 83 -15.25 29.37 15.75
CA ARG A 83 -16.35 30.34 15.63
C ARG A 83 -17.40 30.14 16.73
N LEU A 84 -17.79 28.89 16.97
CA LEU A 84 -18.78 28.55 17.98
C LEU A 84 -18.28 28.82 19.40
N GLU A 85 -16.99 28.57 19.67
CA GLU A 85 -16.36 28.91 20.96
C GLU A 85 -16.42 30.43 21.22
N GLU A 86 -16.11 31.27 20.22
CA GLU A 86 -16.23 32.73 20.33
C GLU A 86 -17.69 33.19 20.54
N GLU A 87 -18.66 32.46 20.00
CA GLU A 87 -20.09 32.77 20.13
C GLU A 87 -20.68 32.33 21.48
N VAL A 88 -20.09 31.31 22.12
CA VAL A 88 -20.47 30.82 23.45
C VAL A 88 -19.78 31.61 24.58
N GLU A 89 -18.61 32.17 24.31
CA GLU A 89 -17.83 32.96 25.28
C GLU A 89 -18.29 34.44 25.39
N LYS A 90 -19.34 34.82 24.64
CA LYS A 90 -19.88 36.17 24.51
C LYS A 90 -21.26 36.30 25.16
#